data_AF-A0A0J1BA72-F1
#
_entry.id   AF-A0A0J1BA72-F1
#
_cell.length_a   1.000
_cell.length_b   1.000
_cell.length_c   1.000
_cell.angle_alpha   90.00
_cell.angle_beta   90.00
_cell.angle_gamma   90.00
#
_symmetry.space_group_name_H-M   'P 1'
#
loop_
_entity.id
_entity.type
_entity.pdbx_description
1 polymer ?
#
loop_
_entity_poly.entity_id
_entity_poly.type
_entity_poly.pdbx_seq_one_letter_code
_entity_poly.pdbx_strand_id
1 'polypeptide(L)'
;MTVTSSTKTTDEGKKATAKLPTSIMPSARAVAKWIHPASSCACASKLNQPLRVKRLAPTAVVPTRGSSSAAGFDLYASRPAVVPARGKAMVDTDISIALPEGTYGRVAPRSGLAAKHSIDTGAGVIDVDYRGPLKVILFNLSDVDFSISAGDRIAQLILEEVRMAPAVEVDDLDVTERGEGGFGSTGGFGVPPVAPAPPA
;
A
#
# COMPACT_ATOMS: atom_id res chain seq x y z
N MET A 1 -15.57 32.85 -81.23
CA MET A 1 -15.16 32.30 -82.54
C MET A 1 -15.00 30.81 -82.37
N THR A 2 -15.71 30.08 -83.24
CA THR A 2 -15.86 28.63 -83.33
C THR A 2 -14.54 27.92 -83.64
N VAL A 3 -14.46 26.60 -83.35
CA VAL A 3 -13.82 25.47 -84.08
C VAL A 3 -13.37 24.43 -83.03
N THR A 4 -14.11 23.35 -82.72
CA THR A 4 -14.24 22.01 -83.37
C THR A 4 -12.95 21.26 -83.70
N SER A 5 -12.76 20.09 -83.08
CA SER A 5 -12.38 18.76 -83.65
C SER A 5 -11.80 17.89 -82.52
N SER A 6 -12.38 16.75 -82.11
CA SER A 6 -12.57 15.45 -82.79
C SER A 6 -11.26 14.76 -83.18
N THR A 7 -10.89 13.69 -82.45
CA THR A 7 -10.68 12.33 -83.01
C THR A 7 -10.42 11.29 -81.92
N LYS A 8 -11.12 10.15 -82.04
CA LYS A 8 -10.91 8.86 -81.37
C LYS A 8 -9.57 8.24 -81.77
N THR A 9 -8.97 7.48 -80.86
CA THR A 9 -8.40 6.14 -81.18
C THR A 9 -8.32 5.29 -79.91
N THR A 10 -8.90 4.09 -80.03
CA THR A 10 -8.83 2.92 -79.15
C THR A 10 -7.42 2.34 -79.12
N ASP A 11 -6.92 1.84 -77.99
CA ASP A 11 -6.35 0.47 -77.90
C ASP A 11 -6.10 0.07 -76.43
N GLU A 12 -6.06 -1.24 -76.23
CA GLU A 12 -6.18 -2.00 -75.00
C GLU A 12 -4.94 -2.04 -74.08
N GLY A 13 -5.21 -2.25 -72.79
CA GLY A 13 -4.56 -3.27 -71.97
C GLY A 13 -3.06 -3.18 -71.66
N LYS A 14 -2.72 -2.76 -70.42
CA LYS A 14 -1.71 -3.48 -69.61
C LYS A 14 -1.78 -3.11 -68.12
N LYS A 15 -2.11 -4.12 -67.30
CA LYS A 15 -1.89 -4.14 -65.84
C LYS A 15 -0.39 -4.13 -65.54
N ALA A 16 0.06 -3.20 -64.71
CA ALA A 16 1.21 -3.37 -63.82
C ALA A 16 1.21 -2.23 -62.78
N THR A 17 0.66 -2.48 -61.59
CA THR A 17 0.73 -1.55 -60.45
C THR A 17 2.05 -1.70 -59.71
N ALA A 18 2.58 -0.55 -59.31
CA ALA A 18 3.93 -0.29 -58.87
C ALA A 18 4.36 -1.00 -57.57
N LYS A 19 5.66 -1.29 -57.51
CA LYS A 19 6.43 -1.80 -56.37
C LYS A 19 6.88 -0.60 -55.52
N LEU A 20 6.57 -0.57 -54.21
CA LEU A 20 7.13 0.39 -53.26
C LEU A 20 8.41 -0.18 -52.61
N PRO A 21 9.41 0.64 -52.25
CA PRO A 21 10.72 0.18 -51.81
C PRO A 21 10.79 -0.12 -50.30
N THR A 22 11.80 -0.94 -50.01
CA THR A 22 12.28 -1.52 -48.76
C THR A 22 12.78 -0.47 -47.76
N SER A 23 12.40 -0.60 -46.48
CA SER A 23 13.26 -0.30 -45.31
C SER A 23 12.53 -0.72 -44.02
N ILE A 24 12.76 -1.95 -43.56
CA ILE A 24 12.37 -2.41 -42.23
C ILE A 24 13.64 -2.58 -41.42
N MET A 25 13.71 -1.89 -40.27
CA MET A 25 14.15 -2.36 -38.93
C MET A 25 14.35 -1.12 -38.02
N PRO A 26 14.03 -1.23 -36.73
CA PRO A 26 15.13 -1.48 -35.82
C PRO A 26 14.98 -2.78 -35.04
N SER A 27 16.15 -3.36 -34.79
CA SER A 27 16.47 -4.56 -34.05
C SER A 27 15.71 -4.70 -32.73
N ALA A 28 14.93 -5.78 -32.61
CA ALA A 28 14.48 -6.31 -31.33
C ALA A 28 15.68 -6.93 -30.59
N ARG A 29 16.37 -6.13 -29.78
CA ARG A 29 17.45 -6.64 -28.92
C ARG A 29 16.86 -7.11 -27.59
N ALA A 30 16.59 -8.42 -27.55
CA ALA A 30 16.61 -9.32 -26.41
C ALA A 30 16.02 -8.79 -25.09
N VAL A 31 14.69 -8.93 -24.95
CA VAL A 31 14.07 -9.06 -23.63
C VAL A 31 14.65 -10.31 -22.98
N ALA A 32 15.44 -10.14 -21.92
CA ALA A 32 16.07 -11.24 -21.21
C ALA A 32 14.99 -12.19 -20.69
N LYS A 33 15.05 -13.43 -21.17
CA LYS A 33 14.14 -14.53 -20.86
C LYS A 33 14.30 -14.88 -19.38
N TRP A 34 13.41 -14.35 -18.52
CA TRP A 34 13.31 -14.77 -17.12
C TRP A 34 12.70 -16.17 -17.09
N ILE A 35 13.57 -17.18 -17.07
CA ILE A 35 13.18 -18.57 -16.84
C ILE A 35 12.85 -18.69 -15.35
N HIS A 36 11.58 -18.81 -15.00
CA HIS A 36 11.18 -19.30 -13.69
C HIS A 36 11.51 -20.80 -13.63
N PRO A 37 12.43 -21.29 -12.78
CA PRO A 37 12.50 -22.72 -12.52
C PRO A 37 11.19 -23.12 -11.83
N ALA A 38 10.50 -24.09 -12.41
CA ALA A 38 9.36 -24.73 -11.79
C ALA A 38 9.81 -25.36 -10.46
N SER A 39 9.53 -24.70 -9.34
CA SER A 39 9.58 -25.27 -8.00
C SER A 39 8.20 -25.08 -7.37
N SER A 40 7.26 -25.91 -7.82
CA SER A 40 5.87 -25.89 -7.35
C SER A 40 5.67 -26.44 -5.93
N CYS A 41 6.74 -26.72 -5.18
CA CYS A 41 6.66 -27.16 -3.78
C CYS A 41 7.18 -26.12 -2.74
N ALA A 42 7.92 -25.08 -3.15
CA ALA A 42 8.52 -24.12 -2.21
C ALA A 42 7.61 -22.92 -1.85
N CYS A 43 6.60 -22.63 -2.67
CA CYS A 43 5.71 -21.48 -2.46
C CYS A 43 4.68 -21.75 -1.34
N ALA A 44 4.13 -22.97 -1.29
CA ALA A 44 3.14 -23.35 -0.28
C ALA A 44 3.71 -23.38 1.15
N SER A 45 5.00 -23.71 1.32
CA SER A 45 5.64 -23.75 2.66
C SER A 45 5.89 -22.37 3.27
N LYS A 46 5.89 -21.30 2.48
CA LYS A 46 6.18 -19.94 2.97
C LYS A 46 4.98 -19.27 3.64
N LEU A 47 3.75 -19.60 3.21
CA LEU A 47 2.51 -19.01 3.75
C LEU A 47 2.12 -19.55 5.13
N ASN A 48 2.70 -20.66 5.58
CA ASN A 48 2.41 -21.29 6.87
C ASN A 48 3.45 -21.00 7.96
N GLN A 49 4.34 -20.03 7.76
CA GLN A 49 5.33 -19.69 8.78
C GLN A 49 4.66 -19.01 9.99
N PRO A 50 4.97 -19.42 11.23
CA PRO A 50 4.45 -18.74 12.40
C PRO A 50 5.13 -17.39 12.61
N LEU A 51 4.44 -16.46 13.27
CA LEU A 51 5.08 -15.28 13.85
C LEU A 51 6.07 -15.75 14.92
N ARG A 52 7.36 -15.49 14.70
CA ARG A 52 8.41 -15.82 15.67
C ARG A 52 8.70 -14.61 16.55
N VAL A 53 8.80 -14.82 17.85
CA VAL A 53 8.96 -13.76 18.84
C VAL A 53 10.12 -14.09 19.77
N LYS A 54 11.05 -13.14 19.94
CA LYS A 54 12.13 -13.20 20.92
C LYS A 54 11.86 -12.16 22.00
N ARG A 55 11.75 -12.60 23.26
CA ARG A 55 11.73 -11.67 24.40
C ARG A 55 13.13 -11.12 24.65
N LEU A 56 13.21 -9.81 24.87
CA LEU A 56 14.45 -9.08 25.19
C LEU A 56 14.56 -8.77 26.69
N ALA A 57 13.46 -8.86 27.43
CA ALA A 57 13.40 -8.69 28.88
C ALA A 57 12.47 -9.72 29.53
N PRO A 58 12.64 -10.04 30.83
CA PRO A 58 11.72 -10.92 31.57
C PRO A 58 10.29 -10.39 31.66
N THR A 59 10.11 -9.06 31.64
CA THR A 59 8.81 -8.38 31.68
C THR A 59 8.08 -8.39 30.33
N ALA A 60 8.77 -8.77 29.24
CA ALA A 60 8.16 -8.83 27.93
C ALA A 60 7.13 -9.96 27.85
N VAL A 61 5.99 -9.67 27.23
CA VAL A 61 4.89 -10.63 27.05
C VAL A 61 4.83 -11.02 25.58
N VAL A 62 4.71 -12.32 25.30
CA VAL A 62 4.52 -12.81 23.94
C VAL A 62 3.13 -12.35 23.45
N PRO A 63 3.01 -11.73 22.26
CA PRO A 63 1.73 -11.27 21.74
C PRO A 63 0.68 -12.38 21.66
N THR A 64 -0.57 -12.06 22.00
CA THR A 64 -1.67 -13.05 22.02
C THR A 64 -2.84 -12.57 21.19
N ARG A 65 -3.73 -13.48 20.78
CA ARG A 65 -5.00 -13.09 20.14
C ARG A 65 -6.11 -13.01 21.17
N GLY A 66 -6.94 -11.96 21.07
CA GLY A 66 -8.10 -11.80 21.94
C GLY A 66 -9.23 -12.80 21.67
N SER A 67 -9.26 -13.42 20.49
CA SER A 67 -10.18 -14.50 20.10
C SER A 67 -9.54 -15.34 18.99
N SER A 68 -10.13 -16.50 18.68
CA SER A 68 -9.64 -17.39 17.61
C SER A 68 -9.58 -16.71 16.24
N SER A 69 -10.49 -15.77 15.97
CA SER A 69 -10.59 -15.03 14.71
C SER A 69 -10.13 -13.57 14.81
N ALA A 70 -9.53 -13.16 15.93
CA ALA A 70 -9.03 -11.79 16.06
C ALA A 70 -7.94 -11.53 15.01
N ALA A 71 -8.04 -10.43 14.26
CA ALA A 71 -7.10 -10.13 13.18
C ALA A 71 -5.67 -9.89 13.68
N GLY A 72 -5.53 -9.16 14.80
CA GLY A 72 -4.25 -8.76 15.36
C GLY A 72 -3.84 -9.56 16.61
N PHE A 73 -2.54 -9.56 16.88
CA PHE A 73 -1.96 -9.98 18.15
C PHE A 73 -1.82 -8.77 19.07
N ASP A 74 -2.44 -8.79 20.25
CA ASP A 74 -2.27 -7.76 21.27
C ASP A 74 -0.78 -7.60 21.63
N LEU A 75 -0.29 -6.36 21.58
CA LEU A 75 1.05 -5.96 22.00
C LEU A 75 0.99 -5.35 23.39
N TYR A 76 1.98 -5.70 24.22
CA TYR A 76 2.01 -5.37 25.63
C TYR A 76 3.13 -4.37 25.93
N ALA A 77 2.87 -3.41 26.82
CA ALA A 77 3.91 -2.56 27.38
C ALA A 77 4.81 -3.39 28.30
N SER A 78 6.13 -3.31 28.15
CA SER A 78 7.07 -4.02 29.01
C SER A 78 7.42 -3.28 30.30
N ARG A 79 7.10 -1.98 30.34
CA ARG A 79 7.40 -1.06 31.45
C ARG A 79 6.34 0.05 31.53
N PRO A 80 6.18 0.72 32.68
CA PRO A 80 5.28 1.86 32.80
C PRO A 80 5.67 3.01 31.87
N ALA A 81 4.68 3.74 31.36
CA ALA A 81 4.86 4.92 30.52
C ALA A 81 3.69 5.90 30.68
N VAL A 82 3.89 7.14 30.24
CA VAL A 82 2.82 8.14 30.14
C VAL A 82 2.79 8.66 28.71
N VAL A 83 1.61 8.72 28.10
CA VAL A 83 1.37 9.43 26.84
C VAL A 83 0.79 10.80 27.18
N PRO A 84 1.57 11.89 27.07
CA PRO A 84 1.11 13.21 27.49
C PRO A 84 -0.15 13.64 26.73
N ALA A 85 -1.02 14.40 27.38
CA ALA A 85 -2.16 15.06 26.74
C ALA A 85 -1.70 15.83 25.49
N ARG A 86 -2.45 15.70 24.39
CA ARG A 86 -2.09 16.27 23.08
C ARG A 86 -0.69 15.92 22.59
N GLY A 87 -0.12 14.83 23.10
CA GLY A 87 1.27 14.43 22.89
C GLY A 87 1.41 13.06 22.27
N LYS A 88 2.64 12.56 22.33
CA LYS A 88 3.01 11.23 21.85
C LYS A 88 4.06 10.60 22.75
N ALA A 89 4.04 9.27 22.82
CA ALA A 89 5.07 8.50 23.50
C ALA A 89 5.44 7.26 22.70
N MET A 90 6.69 6.84 22.85
CA MET A 90 7.18 5.57 22.32
C MET A 90 7.21 4.57 23.47
N VAL A 91 6.37 3.55 23.40
CA VAL A 91 6.18 2.56 24.45
C VAL A 91 6.93 1.29 24.07
N ASP A 92 7.79 0.84 24.98
CA ASP A 92 8.60 -0.36 24.78
C ASP A 92 7.75 -1.62 24.97
N THR A 93 7.95 -2.61 24.10
CA THR A 93 7.37 -3.95 24.24
C THR A 93 8.41 -5.00 24.67
N ASP A 94 9.70 -4.65 24.56
CA ASP A 94 10.86 -5.51 24.79
C ASP A 94 10.75 -6.89 24.11
N ILE A 95 10.17 -6.93 22.92
CA ILE A 95 10.23 -8.08 22.01
C ILE A 95 10.91 -7.70 20.69
N SER A 96 11.53 -8.67 20.05
CA SER A 96 11.87 -8.65 18.62
C SER A 96 11.03 -9.70 17.92
N ILE A 97 10.68 -9.44 16.66
CA ILE A 97 9.85 -10.35 15.88
C ILE A 97 10.53 -10.76 14.56
N ALA A 98 10.15 -11.92 14.04
CA ALA A 98 10.37 -12.27 12.65
C ALA A 98 9.02 -12.65 12.04
N LEU A 99 8.59 -11.83 11.08
CA LEU A 99 7.30 -11.94 10.39
C LEU A 99 7.36 -13.05 9.33
N PRO A 100 6.21 -13.65 8.98
CA PRO A 100 6.11 -14.53 7.81
C PRO A 100 6.45 -13.79 6.52
N GLU A 101 7.12 -14.46 5.58
CA GLU A 101 7.40 -13.89 4.26
C GLU A 101 6.12 -13.52 3.51
N GLY A 102 6.17 -12.44 2.72
CA GLY A 102 4.99 -11.91 2.00
C GLY A 102 4.07 -11.06 2.87
N THR A 103 4.45 -10.79 4.12
CA THR A 103 3.72 -9.90 5.02
C THR A 103 4.60 -8.76 5.53
N TYR A 104 3.95 -7.71 6.02
CA TYR A 104 4.54 -6.79 6.98
C TYR A 104 3.68 -6.77 8.26
N GLY A 105 4.28 -6.32 9.35
CA GLY A 105 3.57 -6.16 10.61
C GLY A 105 2.98 -4.75 10.70
N ARG A 106 1.66 -4.61 10.66
CA ARG A 106 1.00 -3.33 10.97
C ARG A 106 0.69 -3.21 12.46
N VAL A 107 1.27 -2.23 13.13
CA VAL A 107 0.82 -1.82 14.47
C VAL A 107 -0.45 -0.98 14.30
N ALA A 108 -1.54 -1.47 14.86
CA ALA A 108 -2.88 -0.91 14.73
C ALA A 108 -3.46 -0.52 16.09
N PRO A 109 -4.36 0.48 16.13
CA PRO A 109 -4.97 0.92 17.37
C PRO A 109 -5.95 -0.14 17.90
N ARG A 110 -6.12 -0.19 19.22
CA ARG A 110 -7.17 -0.98 19.88
C ARG A 110 -8.40 -0.10 20.05
N SER A 111 -9.57 -0.57 19.58
CA SER A 111 -10.81 0.22 19.58
C SER A 111 -11.19 0.74 20.97
N GLY A 112 -10.96 -0.03 22.02
CA GLY A 112 -11.22 0.39 23.40
C GLY A 112 -10.36 1.57 23.85
N LEU A 113 -9.09 1.64 23.43
CA LEU A 113 -8.21 2.75 23.76
C LEU A 113 -8.56 4.00 22.94
N ALA A 114 -8.87 3.82 21.66
CA ALA A 114 -9.32 4.92 20.79
C ALA A 114 -10.63 5.56 21.29
N ALA A 115 -11.64 4.74 21.57
CA ALA A 115 -12.98 5.25 21.94
C ALA A 115 -13.03 5.84 23.36
N LYS A 116 -12.27 5.30 24.32
CA LYS A 116 -12.37 5.70 25.74
C LYS A 116 -11.30 6.69 26.18
N HIS A 117 -10.14 6.70 25.51
CA HIS A 117 -8.97 7.47 25.93
C HIS A 117 -8.38 8.32 24.79
N SER A 118 -9.00 8.33 23.61
CA SER A 118 -8.52 9.05 22.43
C SER A 118 -7.07 8.70 22.05
N ILE A 119 -6.69 7.43 22.26
CA ILE A 119 -5.37 6.92 21.91
C ILE A 119 -5.37 6.32 20.51
N ASP A 120 -4.41 6.76 19.70
CA ASP A 120 -4.16 6.24 18.36
C ASP A 120 -2.71 5.74 18.23
N THR A 121 -2.43 4.96 17.19
CA THR A 121 -1.09 4.43 16.90
C THR A 121 -0.45 5.14 15.72
N GLY A 122 0.82 5.53 15.85
CA GLY A 122 1.62 6.15 14.81
C GLY A 122 2.59 5.21 14.10
N ALA A 123 3.08 5.64 12.93
CA ALA A 123 3.99 4.93 12.03
C ALA A 123 3.50 3.53 11.64
N GLY A 124 3.72 2.55 12.52
CA GLY A 124 3.05 1.26 12.49
C GLY A 124 3.46 0.30 11.38
N VAL A 125 4.47 0.59 10.56
CA VAL A 125 5.02 -0.35 9.57
C VAL A 125 6.24 -1.06 10.18
N ILE A 126 6.13 -2.37 10.38
CA ILE A 126 7.24 -3.22 10.82
C ILE A 126 7.64 -4.13 9.65
N ASP A 127 8.84 -3.91 9.12
CA ASP A 127 9.35 -4.63 7.96
C ASP A 127 9.69 -6.09 8.27
N VAL A 128 9.55 -6.96 7.26
CA VAL A 128 9.78 -8.41 7.38
C VAL A 128 11.22 -8.77 7.79
N ASP A 129 12.19 -7.90 7.47
CA ASP A 129 13.61 -8.05 7.76
C ASP A 129 14.05 -7.31 9.04
N TYR A 130 13.15 -6.57 9.70
CA TYR A 130 13.44 -5.92 10.97
C TYR A 130 13.64 -6.95 12.10
N ARG A 131 14.76 -6.83 12.84
CA ARG A 131 15.09 -7.71 13.99
C ARG A 131 15.38 -6.94 15.28
N GLY A 132 15.20 -5.62 15.27
CA GLY A 132 15.40 -4.78 16.44
C GLY A 132 14.25 -4.89 17.45
N PRO A 133 14.30 -4.10 18.53
CA PRO A 133 13.23 -4.02 19.52
C PRO A 133 11.97 -3.37 18.92
N LEU A 134 10.84 -4.08 18.96
CA LEU A 134 9.54 -3.54 18.56
C LEU A 134 9.08 -2.51 19.59
N LYS A 135 8.72 -1.32 19.11
CA LYS A 135 8.16 -0.25 19.95
C LYS A 135 6.86 0.23 19.33
N VAL A 136 5.95 0.70 20.18
CA VAL A 136 4.64 1.23 19.76
C VAL A 136 4.66 2.74 19.95
N ILE A 137 4.43 3.49 18.87
CA ILE A 137 4.22 4.94 18.96
C ILE A 137 2.74 5.17 19.21
N LEU A 138 2.42 5.82 20.33
CA LEU A 138 1.06 6.21 20.67
C LEU A 138 0.90 7.72 20.59
N PHE A 139 -0.21 8.16 20.02
CA PHE A 139 -0.69 9.54 20.06
C PHE A 139 -1.84 9.63 21.04
N ASN A 140 -1.86 10.69 21.85
CA ASN A 140 -2.97 11.01 22.72
C ASN A 140 -3.68 12.24 22.19
N LEU A 141 -4.88 12.04 21.68
CA LEU A 141 -5.72 13.08 21.09
C LEU A 141 -6.67 13.72 22.11
N SER A 142 -6.54 13.40 23.40
CA SER A 142 -7.29 14.02 24.49
C SER A 142 -6.49 15.10 25.21
N ASP A 143 -7.16 15.79 26.14
CA ASP A 143 -6.58 16.79 27.04
C ASP A 143 -6.13 16.21 28.40
N VAL A 144 -6.07 14.89 28.54
CA VAL A 144 -5.70 14.20 29.79
C VAL A 144 -4.57 13.22 29.53
N ASP A 145 -3.54 13.24 30.37
CA ASP A 145 -2.43 12.28 30.30
C ASP A 145 -2.94 10.83 30.42
N PHE A 146 -2.38 9.95 29.60
CA PHE A 146 -2.73 8.53 29.61
C PHE A 146 -1.60 7.70 30.20
N SER A 147 -1.84 7.16 31.40
CA SER A 147 -0.91 6.29 32.10
C SER A 147 -1.01 4.85 31.62
N ILE A 148 0.15 4.24 31.37
CA ILE A 148 0.32 2.85 30.93
C ILE A 148 1.09 2.11 32.01
N SER A 149 0.57 0.96 32.43
CA SER A 149 1.26 0.03 33.32
C SER A 149 2.00 -1.04 32.53
N ALA A 150 3.02 -1.64 33.14
CA ALA A 150 3.65 -2.84 32.56
C ALA A 150 2.61 -3.97 32.44
N GLY A 151 2.57 -4.63 31.30
CA GLY A 151 1.58 -5.66 30.98
C GLY A 151 0.28 -5.15 30.38
N ASP A 152 0.08 -3.83 30.24
CA ASP A 152 -1.08 -3.30 29.54
C ASP A 152 -1.02 -3.59 28.05
N ARG A 153 -2.17 -3.92 27.45
CA ARG A 153 -2.32 -4.11 26.01
C ARG A 153 -2.50 -2.76 25.33
N ILE A 154 -1.47 -2.30 24.64
CA ILE A 154 -1.38 -0.91 24.13
C ILE A 154 -1.69 -0.76 22.64
N ALA A 155 -1.51 -1.82 21.87
CA ALA A 155 -1.76 -1.86 20.43
C ALA A 155 -2.01 -3.30 20.00
N GLN A 156 -2.25 -3.52 18.70
CA GLN A 156 -2.28 -4.87 18.14
C GLN A 156 -1.44 -4.93 16.86
N LEU A 157 -0.73 -6.04 16.65
CA LEU A 157 0.05 -6.32 15.45
C LEU A 157 -0.80 -7.14 14.48
N ILE A 158 -1.11 -6.58 13.32
CA ILE A 158 -1.81 -7.27 12.22
C ILE A 158 -0.75 -7.70 11.20
N LEU A 159 -0.81 -8.96 10.77
CA LEU A 159 0.05 -9.47 9.70
C LEU A 159 -0.67 -9.17 8.38
N GLU A 160 -0.22 -8.16 7.66
CA GLU A 160 -0.84 -7.76 6.41
C GLU A 160 -0.05 -8.29 5.22
N GLU A 161 -0.75 -8.96 4.30
CA GLU A 161 -0.17 -9.43 3.06
C GLU A 161 0.18 -8.26 2.15
N VAL A 162 1.38 -8.32 1.57
CA VAL A 162 1.89 -7.29 0.67
C VAL A 162 2.60 -7.88 -0.53
N ARG A 163 2.57 -7.14 -1.64
CA ARG A 163 3.31 -7.47 -2.86
C ARG A 163 4.55 -6.59 -2.95
N MET A 164 5.72 -7.22 -2.95
CA MET A 164 7.01 -6.56 -3.13
C MET A 164 7.37 -6.53 -4.62
N ALA A 165 6.65 -5.73 -5.41
CA ALA A 165 6.92 -5.55 -6.83
C ALA A 165 7.96 -4.45 -7.06
N PRO A 166 8.82 -4.55 -8.08
CA PRO A 166 9.71 -3.46 -8.45
C PRO A 166 8.91 -2.27 -8.98
N ALA A 167 9.36 -1.05 -8.67
CA ALA A 167 8.88 0.14 -9.35
C ALA A 167 9.48 0.20 -10.77
N VAL A 168 8.65 0.45 -11.77
CA VAL A 168 9.05 0.57 -13.18
C VAL A 168 8.51 1.90 -13.71
N GLU A 169 9.38 2.74 -14.26
CA GLU A 169 9.02 4.01 -14.90
C GLU A 169 8.43 3.75 -16.30
N VAL A 170 7.39 4.50 -16.66
CA VAL A 170 6.68 4.43 -17.95
C VAL A 170 6.33 5.83 -18.42
N ASP A 171 6.17 6.03 -19.73
CA ASP A 171 5.82 7.32 -20.31
C ASP A 171 4.38 7.75 -19.96
N ASP A 172 3.44 6.80 -19.98
CA ASP A 172 2.01 7.04 -19.72
C ASP A 172 1.37 5.87 -18.94
N LEU A 173 0.31 6.17 -18.18
CA LEU A 173 -0.55 5.19 -17.50
C LEU A 173 -1.85 4.94 -18.28
N ASP A 174 -2.52 3.82 -18.02
CA ASP A 174 -3.82 3.51 -18.60
C ASP A 174 -4.94 4.43 -18.07
N VAL A 175 -5.93 4.72 -18.92
CA VAL A 175 -7.09 5.53 -18.54
C VAL A 175 -8.08 4.67 -17.76
N THR A 176 -8.51 5.15 -16.60
CA THR A 176 -9.54 4.51 -15.76
C THR A 176 -10.77 5.40 -15.63
N GLU A 177 -11.91 4.82 -15.24
CA GLU A 177 -13.15 5.57 -14.95
C GLU A 177 -12.95 6.65 -13.88
N ARG A 178 -12.08 6.40 -12.88
CA ARG A 178 -11.78 7.36 -11.81
C ARG A 178 -10.90 8.54 -12.27
N GLY A 179 -10.00 8.31 -13.23
CA GLY A 179 -9.06 9.31 -13.73
C GLY A 179 -8.30 10.03 -12.59
N GLU A 180 -8.31 11.37 -12.64
CA GLU A 180 -7.66 12.26 -11.65
C GLU A 180 -8.50 12.52 -10.38
N GLY A 181 -9.67 11.89 -10.23
CA GLY A 181 -10.59 12.13 -9.12
C GLY A 181 -10.08 11.63 -7.77
N GLY A 182 -9.82 12.54 -6.82
CA GLY A 182 -9.42 12.27 -5.44
C GLY A 182 -10.07 13.21 -4.40
N PHE A 183 -9.73 13.05 -3.12
CA PHE A 183 -10.07 14.01 -2.05
C PHE A 183 -11.57 14.37 -1.92
N GLY A 184 -12.45 13.37 -1.97
CA GLY A 184 -13.90 13.61 -1.88
C GLY A 184 -14.57 13.93 -3.22
N SER A 185 -13.93 13.60 -4.35
CA SER A 185 -14.48 13.74 -5.71
C SER A 185 -15.83 13.02 -5.92
N THR A 186 -16.19 12.07 -5.05
CA THR A 186 -17.47 11.35 -5.06
C THR A 186 -18.55 12.01 -4.18
N GLY A 187 -18.26 13.18 -3.57
CA GLY A 187 -19.16 13.90 -2.68
C GLY A 187 -19.16 13.39 -1.23
N GLY A 188 -20.03 13.96 -0.39
CA GLY A 188 -20.22 13.60 1.03
C GLY A 188 -19.92 14.72 2.04
N PHE A 189 -19.11 15.71 1.65
CA PHE A 189 -18.79 16.90 2.44
C PHE A 189 -18.72 18.13 1.52
N GLY A 190 -19.87 18.60 1.04
CA GLY A 190 -19.93 19.84 0.25
C GLY A 190 -19.61 21.05 1.14
N VAL A 191 -18.88 22.02 0.61
CA VAL A 191 -18.81 23.37 1.20
C VAL A 191 -20.26 23.87 1.30
N PRO A 192 -20.75 24.30 2.48
CA PRO A 192 -22.10 24.86 2.58
C PRO A 192 -22.22 26.04 1.62
N PRO A 193 -23.39 26.23 0.97
CA PRO A 193 -23.59 27.35 0.06
C PRO A 193 -23.27 28.65 0.80
N VAL A 194 -22.34 29.44 0.25
CA VAL A 194 -22.02 30.78 0.75
C VAL A 194 -23.32 31.59 0.65
N ALA A 195 -23.86 31.99 1.81
CA ALA A 195 -25.04 32.84 1.84
C ALA A 195 -24.73 34.15 1.07
N PRO A 196 -25.67 34.65 0.25
CA PRO A 196 -25.47 35.93 -0.43
C PRO A 196 -25.26 37.04 0.60
N ALA A 197 -24.30 37.92 0.32
CA ALA A 197 -24.02 39.07 1.18
C ALA A 197 -25.28 39.94 1.35
N PRO A 198 -25.54 40.47 2.56
CA PRO A 198 -26.67 41.36 2.78
C PRO A 198 -26.54 42.63 1.91
N PRO A 199 -27.65 43.17 1.41
CA PRO A 199 -27.63 44.41 0.63
C PRO A 199 -27.08 45.57 1.47
N ALA A 200 -26.31 46.44 0.81
CA ALA A 200 -25.71 47.65 1.37
C ALA A 200 -26.73 48.70 1.79
#